data_AF-Q9FF39-F1
#
_entry.id   AF-Q9FF39-F1
#
_cell.length_a   1.000
_cell.length_b   1.000
_cell.length_c   1.000
_cell.angle_alpha   90.00
_cell.angle_beta   90.00
_cell.angle_gamma   90.00
#
_symmetry.space_group_name_H-M   'P 1'
#
loop_
_entity.id
_entity.type
_entity.pdbx_description
1 polymer ?
#
loop_
_entity_poly.entity_id
_entity_poly.type
_entity_poly.pdbx_seq_one_letter_code
_entity_poly.pdbx_strand_id
1 'polypeptide(L)'
;MKFTALVFIVFVVGVMVSPVSIRATEVKLSGGEADVTCDAVQLSSCATPMLTGVPPSTECCGKLKEQQPCFCTYIKDPRYSQYVGSANAKKTLATCGVPYPTC
;
A
#
# COMPACT_ATOMS: atom_id res chain seq x y z
N MET A 1 12.70 14.77 -30.61
CA MET A 1 12.68 15.15 -29.18
C MET A 1 11.39 15.87 -28.76
N LYS A 2 10.90 16.88 -29.50
CA LYS A 2 9.68 17.65 -29.14
C LYS A 2 8.38 16.82 -29.11
N PHE A 3 8.18 15.93 -30.09
CA PHE A 3 7.00 15.05 -30.16
C PHE A 3 6.92 14.08 -28.99
N THR A 4 8.04 13.47 -28.60
CA THR A 4 8.11 12.56 -27.46
C THR A 4 7.69 13.27 -26.18
N ALA A 5 8.18 14.50 -25.95
CA ALA A 5 7.77 15.29 -24.80
C ALA A 5 6.26 15.62 -24.79
N LEU A 6 5.69 15.99 -25.94
CA LEU A 6 4.24 16.22 -26.05
C LEU A 6 3.42 14.94 -25.80
N VAL A 7 3.85 13.79 -26.33
CA VAL A 7 3.18 12.50 -26.08
C VAL A 7 3.24 12.13 -24.61
N PHE A 8 4.38 12.32 -23.93
CA PHE A 8 4.48 12.10 -22.48
C PHE A 8 3.60 13.07 -21.70
N ILE A 9 3.55 14.36 -22.05
CA ILE A 9 2.69 15.34 -21.38
C ILE A 9 1.22 14.97 -21.58
N VAL A 10 0.79 14.62 -22.80
CA VAL A 10 -0.60 14.21 -23.08
C VAL A 10 -0.95 12.91 -22.36
N PHE A 11 -0.02 11.96 -22.25
CA PHE A 11 -0.25 10.73 -21.50
C PHE A 11 -0.35 11.01 -19.99
N VAL A 12 0.53 11.82 -19.42
CA VAL A 12 0.49 12.21 -18.00
C VAL A 12 -0.77 13.02 -17.70
N VAL A 13 -1.12 14.00 -18.54
CA VAL A 13 -2.36 14.78 -18.40
C VAL A 13 -3.57 13.88 -18.61
N GLY A 14 -3.53 12.95 -19.55
CA GLY A 14 -4.61 11.97 -19.77
C GLY A 14 -4.82 11.06 -18.56
N VAL A 15 -3.74 10.59 -17.92
CA VAL A 15 -3.81 9.78 -16.69
C VAL A 15 -4.30 10.61 -15.50
N MET A 16 -3.89 11.88 -15.37
CA MET A 16 -4.32 12.76 -14.28
C MET A 16 -5.73 13.32 -14.44
N VAL A 17 -6.19 13.53 -15.68
CA VAL A 17 -7.52 14.07 -16.01
C VAL A 17 -8.55 12.97 -16.17
N SER A 18 -8.15 11.71 -16.41
CA SER A 18 -9.09 10.60 -16.44
C SER A 18 -9.81 10.49 -15.10
N PRO A 19 -11.11 10.82 -15.04
CA PRO A 19 -11.92 10.54 -13.88
C PRO A 19 -12.30 9.07 -13.98
N VAL A 20 -11.34 8.17 -13.78
CA VAL A 20 -11.69 6.82 -13.35
C VAL A 20 -12.14 6.98 -11.91
N SER A 21 -13.38 7.45 -11.76
CA SER A 21 -14.15 7.30 -10.55
C SER A 21 -14.29 5.81 -10.33
N ILE A 22 -13.32 5.25 -9.60
CA ILE A 22 -13.46 3.94 -8.99
C ILE A 22 -14.71 4.07 -8.12
N ARG A 23 -15.80 3.40 -8.54
CA ARG A 23 -17.01 3.30 -7.74
C ARG A 23 -16.58 2.69 -6.41
N ALA A 24 -16.69 3.47 -5.34
CA ALA A 24 -16.57 2.96 -3.98
C ALA A 24 -17.74 1.99 -3.75
N THR A 25 -17.49 0.69 -3.90
CA THR A 25 -18.31 -0.31 -3.22
C THR A 25 -17.96 -0.24 -1.75
N GLU A 26 -18.82 0.39 -0.95
CA GLU A 26 -18.75 0.34 0.51
C GLU A 26 -18.94 -1.12 0.96
N VAL A 27 -17.83 -1.81 1.22
CA VAL A 27 -17.87 -3.04 2.01
C VAL A 27 -17.90 -2.58 3.46
N LYS A 28 -19.11 -2.43 4.01
CA LYS A 28 -19.33 -2.21 5.44
C LYS A 28 -18.94 -3.48 6.19
N LEU A 29 -17.66 -3.67 6.46
CA LEU A 29 -17.21 -4.67 7.41
C LEU A 29 -17.36 -4.09 8.82
N SER A 30 -18.53 -4.36 9.40
CA SER A 30 -18.86 -4.06 10.77
C SER A 30 -17.96 -4.85 11.72
N GLY A 31 -16.84 -4.26 12.12
CA GLY A 31 -16.00 -4.69 13.23
C GLY A 31 -15.61 -3.44 14.03
N GLY A 32 -16.41 -3.11 15.05
CA GLY A 32 -16.26 -1.89 15.81
C GLY A 32 -15.08 -1.93 16.77
N GLU A 33 -13.93 -1.44 16.33
CA GLU A 33 -12.78 -0.98 17.11
C GLU A 33 -12.15 0.14 16.26
N ALA A 34 -12.09 1.38 16.78
CA ALA A 34 -11.59 2.61 16.14
C ALA A 34 -11.29 2.49 14.62
N ASP A 35 -12.21 2.99 13.77
CA ASP A 35 -12.19 2.81 12.30
C ASP A 35 -10.84 3.21 11.67
N VAL A 36 -9.89 2.27 11.65
CA VAL A 36 -8.65 2.39 10.90
C VAL A 36 -9.04 2.21 9.45
N THR A 37 -9.15 3.31 8.73
CA THR A 37 -9.33 3.25 7.28
C THR A 37 -8.11 2.55 6.67
N CYS A 38 -8.37 1.44 5.99
CA CYS A 38 -7.36 0.67 5.28
C CYS A 38 -6.91 1.42 4.01
N ASP A 39 -5.93 2.30 4.20
CA ASP A 39 -5.32 3.07 3.14
C ASP A 39 -3.84 2.69 2.96
N ALA A 40 -3.54 1.99 1.87
CA ALA A 40 -2.19 1.57 1.52
C ALA A 40 -1.23 2.75 1.30
N VAL A 41 -1.73 3.96 1.01
CA VAL A 41 -0.89 5.17 0.88
C VAL A 41 -0.20 5.50 2.21
N GLN A 42 -0.81 5.16 3.34
CA GLN A 42 -0.19 5.32 4.66
C GLN A 42 1.04 4.43 4.87
N LEU A 43 1.22 3.39 4.05
CA LEU A 43 2.40 2.51 4.04
C LEU A 43 3.48 2.95 3.04
N SER A 44 3.35 4.14 2.43
CA SER A 44 4.31 4.66 1.45
C SER A 44 5.74 4.74 1.99
N SER A 45 5.92 5.07 3.27
CA SER A 45 7.23 5.08 3.94
C SER A 45 7.88 3.69 4.02
N CYS A 46 7.10 2.61 3.87
CA CYS A 46 7.57 1.23 3.85
C CYS A 46 7.87 0.70 2.44
N ALA A 47 7.55 1.44 1.38
CA ALA A 47 7.72 0.96 0.01
C ALA A 47 9.18 0.55 -0.28
N THR A 48 10.16 1.39 0.09
CA THR A 48 11.57 1.09 -0.16
C THR A 48 12.05 -0.15 0.60
N PRO A 49 11.88 -0.27 1.95
CA PRO A 49 12.18 -1.51 2.68
C PRO A 49 11.49 -2.75 2.13
N MET A 50 10.22 -2.66 1.76
CA MET A 50 9.45 -3.79 1.22
C MET A 50 9.91 -4.21 -0.17
N LEU A 51 10.41 -3.29 -1.00
CA LEU A 51 10.92 -3.60 -2.34
C LEU A 51 12.37 -4.10 -2.30
N THR A 52 13.25 -3.46 -1.53
CA THR A 52 14.70 -3.70 -1.59
C THR A 52 15.27 -4.48 -0.41
N GLY A 53 14.51 -4.64 0.68
CA GLY A 53 14.95 -5.36 1.89
C GLY A 53 15.91 -4.57 2.79
N VAL A 54 16.05 -3.26 2.56
CA VAL A 54 16.78 -2.33 3.44
C VAL A 54 16.05 -2.15 4.79
N PRO A 55 16.75 -1.72 5.85
CA PRO A 55 16.11 -1.47 7.14
C PRO A 55 14.98 -0.43 7.06
N PRO A 56 13.83 -0.64 7.74
CA PRO A 56 12.74 0.33 7.78
C PRO A 56 13.06 1.53 8.68
N SER A 57 12.43 2.67 8.36
CA SER A 57 12.42 3.84 9.23
C SER A 57 11.47 3.63 10.42
N THR A 58 11.64 4.42 11.47
CA THR A 58 10.70 4.45 12.61
C THR A 58 9.27 4.79 12.17
N GLU A 59 9.13 5.69 11.19
CA GLU A 59 7.84 6.05 10.59
C GLU A 59 7.17 4.85 9.92
N CYS A 60 7.91 4.09 9.11
CA CYS A 60 7.39 2.87 8.50
C CYS A 60 6.91 1.88 9.57
N CYS A 61 7.71 1.64 10.61
CA CYS A 61 7.32 0.73 11.67
C CYS A 61 6.09 1.22 12.46
N GLY A 62 5.95 2.53 12.67
CA GLY A 62 4.74 3.13 13.26
C GLY A 62 3.51 2.85 12.39
N LYS A 63 3.61 3.11 11.08
CA LYS A 63 2.52 2.90 10.13
C LYS A 63 2.13 1.43 9.96
N LEU A 64 3.08 0.51 9.99
CA LEU A 64 2.78 -0.93 9.98
C LEU A 64 2.00 -1.36 11.24
N LYS A 65 2.31 -0.80 12.41
CA LYS A 65 1.57 -1.10 13.65
C LYS A 65 0.15 -0.54 13.61
N GLU A 66 -0.02 0.70 13.16
CA GLU A 66 -1.34 1.33 12.99
C GLU A 66 -2.23 0.55 12.02
N GLN A 67 -1.65 0.04 10.93
CA GLN A 67 -2.37 -0.63 9.85
C GLN A 67 -2.51 -2.16 10.02
N GLN A 68 -2.12 -2.73 11.17
CA GLN A 68 -2.22 -4.18 11.43
C GLN A 68 -3.62 -4.77 11.12
N PRO A 69 -4.74 -4.15 11.51
CA PRO A 69 -6.08 -4.66 11.21
C PRO A 69 -6.36 -4.81 9.71
N CYS A 70 -5.66 -4.04 8.87
CA CYS A 70 -5.87 -3.98 7.43
C CYS A 70 -5.04 -5.00 6.64
N PHE A 71 -4.11 -5.70 7.25
CA PHE A 71 -3.16 -6.53 6.51
C PHE A 71 -3.82 -7.71 5.77
N CYS A 72 -4.84 -8.34 6.35
CA CYS A 72 -5.58 -9.38 5.65
C CYS A 72 -6.30 -8.83 4.41
N THR A 73 -6.81 -7.60 4.49
CA THR A 73 -7.38 -6.91 3.35
C THR A 73 -6.33 -6.69 2.26
N TYR A 74 -5.13 -6.23 2.62
CA TYR A 74 -4.04 -6.03 1.65
C TYR A 74 -3.52 -7.35 1.05
N ILE A 75 -3.45 -8.43 1.83
CA ILE A 75 -3.03 -9.75 1.34
C ILE A 75 -4.04 -10.32 0.33
N LYS A 76 -5.34 -10.11 0.57
CA LYS A 76 -6.42 -10.61 -0.30
C LYS A 76 -6.61 -9.75 -1.56
N ASP A 77 -6.14 -8.50 -1.56
CA ASP A 77 -6.21 -7.61 -2.70
C ASP A 77 -5.10 -7.92 -3.74
N PRO A 78 -5.44 -8.32 -4.98
CA PRO A 78 -4.44 -8.60 -6.02
C PRO A 78 -3.50 -7.43 -6.35
N ARG A 79 -3.91 -6.19 -6.07
CA ARG A 79 -3.08 -5.00 -6.27
C ARG A 79 -1.88 -4.98 -5.33
N TYR A 80 -2.03 -5.54 -4.12
CA TYR A 80 -1.03 -5.46 -3.05
C TYR A 80 -0.40 -6.81 -2.69
N SER A 81 -1.10 -7.93 -2.93
CA SER A 81 -0.72 -9.29 -2.52
C SER A 81 0.73 -9.65 -2.86
N GLN A 82 1.18 -9.31 -4.07
CA GLN A 82 2.54 -9.55 -4.56
C GLN A 82 3.62 -8.82 -3.72
N TYR A 83 3.29 -7.64 -3.20
CA TYR A 83 4.22 -6.82 -2.41
C TYR A 83 4.23 -7.26 -0.95
N VAL A 84 3.05 -7.41 -0.35
CA VAL A 84 2.91 -7.78 1.07
C VAL A 84 3.33 -9.23 1.35
N GLY A 85 3.19 -10.12 0.36
CA GLY A 85 3.62 -11.52 0.46
C GLY A 85 5.11 -11.75 0.21
N SER A 86 5.85 -10.74 -0.25
CA SER A 86 7.27 -10.84 -0.60
C SER A 86 8.15 -11.16 0.61
N ALA A 87 9.32 -11.78 0.38
CA ALA A 87 10.29 -12.07 1.43
C ALA A 87 10.76 -10.80 2.15
N ASN A 88 10.95 -9.71 1.39
CA ASN A 88 11.34 -8.40 1.92
C ASN A 88 10.25 -7.82 2.82
N ALA A 89 8.97 -7.86 2.41
CA ALA A 89 7.86 -7.43 3.26
C ALA A 89 7.79 -8.19 4.59
N LYS A 90 7.93 -9.52 4.56
CA LYS A 90 7.99 -10.35 5.78
C LYS A 90 9.16 -9.96 6.69
N LYS A 91 10.33 -9.68 6.11
CA LYS A 91 11.51 -9.19 6.84
C LYS A 91 11.28 -7.81 7.44
N THR A 92 10.64 -6.89 6.71
CA THR A 92 10.29 -5.55 7.20
C THR A 92 9.34 -5.64 8.41
N LEU A 93 8.27 -6.45 8.30
CA LEU A 93 7.32 -6.71 9.38
C LEU A 93 8.02 -7.26 10.63
N ALA A 94 8.85 -8.29 10.46
CA ALA A 94 9.62 -8.89 11.55
C ALA A 94 10.55 -7.85 12.23
N THR A 95 11.24 -7.02 11.43
CA THR A 95 12.11 -5.95 11.94
C THR A 95 11.35 -4.91 12.76
N CYS A 96 10.10 -4.60 12.38
CA CYS A 96 9.24 -3.66 13.08
C CYS A 96 8.49 -4.28 14.29
N GLY A 97 8.68 -5.57 14.57
CA GLY A 97 7.95 -6.28 15.63
C GLY A 97 6.47 -6.47 15.33
N VAL A 98 6.11 -6.55 14.04
CA VAL A 98 4.74 -6.67 13.56
C VAL A 98 4.55 -8.09 13.03
N PRO A 99 3.69 -8.93 13.64
CA PRO A 99 3.48 -10.29 13.16
C PRO A 99 2.85 -10.30 11.77
N TYR A 100 3.30 -11.23 10.92
CA TYR A 100 2.62 -11.51 9.67
C TYR A 100 1.28 -12.20 10.00
N PRO A 101 0.14 -11.70 9.50
CA PRO A 101 -1.17 -12.20 9.92
C PRO A 101 -1.46 -13.57 9.31
N THR A 102 -2.23 -14.38 10.04
CA THR A 102 -2.91 -15.54 9.46
C THR A 102 -4.27 -15.05 8.95
N CYS A 103 -4.45 -15.10 7.64
CA CYS A 103 -5.66 -14.72 6.91
C CYS A 103 -6.13 -15.91 6.07
#